data_AF-A0A376FBM2-F1
#
_entry.id   AF-A0A376FBM2-F1
#
_cell.length_a   1.000
_cell.length_b   1.000
_cell.length_c   1.000
_cell.angle_alpha   90.00
_cell.angle_beta   90.00
_cell.angle_gamma   90.00
#
_symmetry.space_group_name_H-M   'P 1'
#
loop_
_entity.id
_entity.type
_entity.pdbx_description
1 polymer ?
#
loop_
_entity_poly.entity_id
_entity_poly.type
_entity_poly.pdbx_seq_one_letter_code
_entity_poly.pdbx_strand_id
1 'polypeptide(L)'
;MSIVAGFWVVSFLLIMTPGADWAYAISAGINGRRVVPAVMGLMSGHLLATLIVVAGVGVVIAQHPLALTGLTVAGAVYLLWLGIGLLRHPAAPEKAATMRETGGSGR
;
A
#
# COMPACT_ATOMS: atom_id res chain seq x y z
N MET A 1 -5.84 -14.61 -28.07
CA MET A 1 -6.83 -14.35 -27.01
C MET A 1 -6.17 -14.64 -25.68
N SER A 2 -5.89 -13.75 -24.73
CA SER A 2 -6.49 -12.46 -24.47
C SER A 2 -5.59 -11.68 -23.49
N ILE A 3 -4.38 -11.23 -23.91
CA ILE A 3 -3.48 -10.46 -23.00
C ILE A 3 -4.19 -9.22 -22.44
N VAL A 4 -5.08 -8.63 -23.26
CA VAL A 4 -5.98 -7.55 -22.90
C VAL A 4 -6.96 -8.00 -21.80
N ALA A 5 -7.57 -9.18 -21.91
CA ALA A 5 -8.46 -9.69 -20.86
C ALA A 5 -7.71 -10.05 -19.57
N GLY A 6 -6.49 -10.62 -19.68
CA GLY A 6 -5.63 -10.88 -18.54
C GLY A 6 -5.25 -9.59 -17.81
N PHE A 7 -4.86 -8.56 -18.56
CA PHE A 7 -4.65 -7.21 -18.04
C PHE A 7 -5.89 -6.69 -17.32
N TRP A 8 -7.06 -6.71 -17.96
CA TRP A 8 -8.32 -6.26 -17.37
C TRP A 8 -8.64 -6.97 -16.04
N VAL A 9 -8.56 -8.29 -16.01
CA VAL A 9 -8.83 -9.08 -14.80
C VAL A 9 -7.87 -8.70 -13.68
N VAL A 10 -6.56 -8.64 -13.96
CA VAL A 10 -5.56 -8.28 -12.96
C VAL A 10 -5.73 -6.83 -12.50
N SER A 11 -6.02 -5.90 -13.42
CA SER A 11 -6.28 -4.49 -13.10
C SER A 11 -7.50 -4.32 -12.22
N PHE A 12 -8.63 -4.97 -12.53
CA PHE A 12 -9.82 -4.92 -11.69
C PHE A 12 -9.57 -5.53 -10.31
N LEU A 13 -8.82 -6.63 -10.24
CA LEU A 13 -8.44 -7.26 -8.97
C LEU A 13 -7.57 -6.33 -8.11
N LEU A 14 -6.60 -5.65 -8.72
CA LEU A 14 -5.75 -4.66 -8.05
C LEU A 14 -6.55 -3.44 -7.59
N ILE A 15 -7.46 -2.93 -8.43
CA ILE A 15 -8.24 -1.72 -8.13
C ILE A 15 -9.25 -1.95 -7.00
N MET A 16 -9.79 -3.17 -6.91
CA MET A 16 -10.70 -3.56 -5.83
C MET A 16 -9.99 -3.79 -4.50
N THR A 17 -8.67 -3.97 -4.50
CA THR A 17 -7.90 -4.08 -3.26
C THR A 17 -7.59 -2.67 -2.77
N PRO A 18 -8.30 -2.11 -1.77
CA PRO A 18 -7.91 -0.83 -1.19
C PRO A 18 -6.47 -0.97 -0.67
N GLY A 19 -5.54 -0.29 -1.34
CA GLY A 19 -4.12 -0.42 -1.07
C GLY A 19 -3.75 0.02 0.35
N ALA A 20 -2.61 -0.45 0.85
CA ALA A 20 -2.09 -0.06 2.17
C ALA A 20 -1.95 1.47 2.31
N ASP A 21 -1.65 2.17 1.22
CA ASP A 21 -1.56 3.63 1.14
C ASP A 21 -2.92 4.30 1.44
N TRP A 22 -3.98 3.86 0.76
CA TRP A 22 -5.36 4.33 0.99
C TRP A 22 -5.85 3.99 2.40
N ALA A 23 -5.59 2.78 2.89
CA ALA A 23 -5.96 2.37 4.25
C ALA A 23 -5.24 3.21 5.31
N TYR A 24 -3.96 3.52 5.10
CA TYR A 24 -3.19 4.40 5.98
C TYR A 24 -3.71 5.84 5.95
N ALA A 25 -4.02 6.37 4.76
CA ALA A 25 -4.60 7.70 4.61
C ALA A 25 -5.96 7.83 5.32
N ILE A 26 -6.83 6.82 5.19
CA ILE A 26 -8.13 6.76 5.88
C ILE A 26 -7.92 6.67 7.40
N SER A 27 -7.03 5.79 7.88
CA SER A 27 -6.72 5.66 9.30
C SER A 27 -6.14 6.94 9.90
N ALA A 28 -5.29 7.64 9.14
CA ALA A 28 -4.73 8.93 9.55
C ALA A 28 -5.83 10.00 9.59
N GLY A 29 -6.67 10.10 8.55
CA GLY A 29 -7.78 11.06 8.43
C GLY A 29 -8.80 10.95 9.56
N ILE A 30 -9.18 9.73 9.95
CA ILE A 30 -10.15 9.47 11.03
C ILE A 30 -9.62 9.92 12.41
N ASN A 31 -8.30 10.01 12.60
CA ASN A 31 -7.69 10.35 13.89
C ASN A 31 -7.48 11.85 14.12
N GLY A 32 -7.77 12.71 13.12
CA GLY A 32 -8.03 14.16 13.22
C GLY A 32 -6.93 15.11 13.74
N ARG A 33 -6.04 14.69 14.64
CA ARG A 33 -5.08 15.57 15.36
C ARG A 33 -3.60 15.33 15.02
N ARG A 34 -3.28 14.27 14.27
CA ARG A 34 -1.93 13.95 13.77
C ARG A 34 -1.91 13.52 12.30
N VAL A 35 -2.95 13.88 11.54
CA VAL A 35 -3.09 13.53 10.12
C VAL A 35 -1.98 14.18 9.30
N VAL A 36 -1.71 15.46 9.56
CA VAL A 36 -0.75 16.26 8.80
C VAL A 36 0.66 15.64 8.85
N PRO A 37 1.29 15.36 10.00
CA PRO A 37 2.63 14.76 10.01
C PRO A 37 2.66 13.33 9.44
N ALA A 38 1.61 12.53 9.62
CA ALA A 38 1.54 11.17 9.06
C ALA A 38 1.46 11.17 7.53
N VAL A 39 0.57 11.99 6.97
CA VAL A 39 0.41 12.13 5.51
C VAL A 39 1.61 12.83 4.88
N MET A 40 2.20 13.83 5.55
CA MET A 40 3.43 14.48 5.09
C MET A 40 4.61 13.51 5.06
N GLY A 41 4.73 12.62 6.05
CA GLY A 41 5.74 11.55 6.05
C GLY A 41 5.54 10.57 4.90
N LEU A 42 4.29 10.17 4.63
CA LEU A 42 3.94 9.29 3.51
C LEU A 42 4.27 9.92 2.14
N MET A 43 3.90 11.19 1.95
CA MET A 43 4.22 11.95 0.74
C MET A 43 5.72 12.17 0.57
N SER A 44 6.42 12.53 1.64
CA SER A 44 7.88 12.67 1.62
C SER A 44 8.57 11.36 1.27
N GLY A 45 8.08 10.23 1.82
CA GLY A 45 8.57 8.90 1.48
C GLY A 45 8.38 8.55 0.00
N HIS A 46 7.19 8.85 -0.56
CA HIS A 46 6.92 8.65 -1.99
C HIS A 46 7.78 9.54 -2.88
N LEU A 47 7.96 10.82 -2.52
CA LEU A 47 8.83 11.74 -3.25
C LEU A 47 10.28 11.26 -3.22
N LEU A 48 10.77 10.84 -2.06
CA LEU A 48 12.13 10.33 -1.90
C LEU A 48 12.33 9.03 -2.70
N ALA A 49 11.39 8.08 -2.63
CA ALA A 49 11.44 6.85 -3.41
C ALA A 49 11.45 7.14 -4.91
N THR A 50 10.60 8.07 -5.37
CA THR A 50 10.55 8.49 -6.79
C THR A 50 11.86 9.13 -7.22
N LEU A 51 12.43 10.03 -6.41
CA LEU A 51 13.73 10.65 -6.66
C LEU A 51 14.84 9.60 -6.77
N ILE A 52 14.88 8.61 -5.88
CA ILE A 52 15.85 7.52 -5.92
C ILE A 52 15.70 6.68 -7.21
N VAL A 53 14.46 6.38 -7.61
CA VAL A 53 14.18 5.63 -8.84
C VAL A 53 14.64 6.39 -10.07
N VAL A 54 14.29 7.67 -10.18
CA VAL A 54 14.65 8.55 -11.31
C VAL A 54 16.16 8.86 -11.33
N ALA A 55 16.79 8.94 -10.16
CA ALA A 55 18.24 9.17 -10.04
C ALA A 55 19.09 8.03 -10.64
N GLY A 56 18.50 6.86 -10.92
CA GLY A 56 19.17 5.82 -11.71
C GLY A 56 18.87 4.40 -11.29
N VAL A 57 18.21 4.17 -10.15
CA VAL A 57 17.85 2.81 -9.71
C VAL A 57 16.94 2.13 -10.74
N GLY A 58 15.99 2.87 -11.32
CA GLY A 58 15.12 2.34 -12.38
C GLY A 58 15.91 1.95 -13.64
N VAL A 59 16.93 2.73 -14.01
CA VAL A 59 17.76 2.47 -15.19
C VAL A 59 18.64 1.24 -14.98
N VAL A 60 19.27 1.11 -13.81
CA VAL A 60 20.12 -0.05 -13.47
C VAL A 60 19.31 -1.35 -13.48
N ILE A 61 18.09 -1.32 -12.94
CA ILE A 61 17.20 -2.48 -12.92
C ILE A 61 16.71 -2.82 -14.34
N ALA A 62 16.39 -1.81 -15.15
CA ALA A 62 15.92 -2.00 -16.53
C ALA A 62 17.00 -2.56 -17.47
N GLN A 63 18.28 -2.26 -17.22
CA GLN A 63 19.41 -2.79 -17.99
C GLN A 63 19.68 -4.29 -17.72
N HIS A 64 19.22 -4.82 -16.58
CA HIS A 64 19.43 -6.21 -16.18
C HIS A 64 18.13 -7.04 -16.23
N PRO A 65 17.94 -7.92 -17.24
CA PRO A 65 16.74 -8.76 -17.37
C PRO A 65 16.47 -9.64 -16.15
N LEU A 66 17.53 -10.15 -15.50
CA LEU A 66 17.43 -10.93 -14.27
C LEU A 66 16.97 -10.11 -13.07
N ALA A 67 17.42 -8.85 -12.96
CA ALA A 67 16.98 -7.95 -11.89
C ALA A 67 15.50 -7.60 -12.03
N LEU A 68 15.05 -7.30 -13.26
CA LEU A 68 13.65 -7.03 -13.56
C LEU A 68 12.76 -8.26 -13.31
N THR A 69 13.22 -9.45 -13.71
CA THR A 69 12.50 -10.71 -13.47
C THR A 69 12.43 -11.03 -11.98
N GLY A 70 13.55 -10.90 -11.25
CA GLY A 70 13.60 -11.10 -9.80
C GLY A 70 12.66 -10.13 -9.07
N LEU A 71 12.67 -8.85 -9.45
CA LEU A 71 11.77 -7.84 -8.91
C LEU A 71 10.29 -8.16 -9.20
N THR A 72 9.99 -8.63 -10.42
CA THR A 72 8.63 -9.02 -10.83
C THR A 72 8.13 -10.22 -10.02
N VAL A 73 8.96 -11.25 -9.88
CA VAL A 73 8.64 -12.44 -9.08
C VAL A 73 8.49 -12.08 -7.61
N ALA A 74 9.39 -11.26 -7.06
CA ALA A 74 9.30 -10.78 -5.68
C ALA A 74 8.01 -9.97 -5.45
N GLY A 75 7.65 -9.08 -6.37
CA GLY A 75 6.39 -8.34 -6.34
C GLY A 75 5.17 -9.25 -6.41
N ALA A 76 5.18 -10.25 -7.30
CA ALA A 76 4.10 -11.23 -7.40
C ALA A 76 3.92 -12.06 -6.12
N VAL A 77 5.02 -12.55 -5.53
CA VAL A 77 5.00 -13.27 -4.25
C VAL A 77 4.48 -12.38 -3.12
N TYR A 78 4.90 -11.12 -3.06
CA TYR A 78 4.42 -10.16 -2.07
C TYR A 78 2.91 -9.90 -2.20
N LEU A 79 2.41 -9.75 -3.43
CA LEU A 79 0.98 -9.60 -3.69
C LEU A 79 0.18 -10.85 -3.31
N LEU A 80 0.70 -12.05 -3.61
CA LEU A 80 0.08 -13.30 -3.16
C LEU A 80 0.02 -13.37 -1.64
N TRP A 81 1.11 -13.00 -0.95
CA TRP A 81 1.17 -12.98 0.51
C TRP A 81 0.17 -11.98 1.10
N LEU A 82 0.09 -10.75 0.56
CA LEU A 82 -0.90 -9.75 0.97
C LEU A 82 -2.33 -10.21 0.70
N GLY A 83 -2.61 -10.76 -0.48
CA GLY A 83 -3.93 -11.27 -0.85
C GLY A 83 -4.38 -12.41 0.06
N ILE A 84 -3.49 -13.36 0.37
CA ILE A 84 -3.77 -14.43 1.34
C ILE A 84 -3.98 -13.85 2.74
N GLY A 85 -3.20 -12.85 3.14
CA GLY A 85 -3.36 -12.15 4.42
C GLY A 85 -4.75 -11.51 4.57
N LEU A 86 -5.23 -10.85 3.52
CA LEU A 86 -6.56 -10.23 3.48
C LEU A 86 -7.69 -11.26 3.49
N LEU A 87 -7.53 -12.39 2.81
CA LEU A 87 -8.50 -13.50 2.83
C LEU A 87 -8.56 -14.19 4.20
N ARG A 88 -7.42 -14.32 4.88
CA ARG A 88 -7.33 -14.98 6.20
C ARG A 88 -7.77 -14.09 7.35
N HIS A 89 -7.45 -12.82 7.29
CA HIS A 89 -7.92 -11.81 8.23
C HIS A 89 -8.57 -10.70 7.40
N PRO A 90 -9.87 -10.83 7.08
CA PRO A 90 -10.63 -9.70 6.56
C PRO A 90 -10.31 -8.52 7.48
N ALA A 91 -9.87 -7.41 6.89
CA ALA A 91 -9.62 -6.19 7.63
C ALA A 91 -10.97 -5.68 8.17
N ALA A 92 -11.42 -6.28 9.27
CA ALA A 92 -12.44 -5.71 10.11
C ALA A 92 -11.93 -4.32 10.49
N PRO A 93 -12.74 -3.26 10.45
CA PRO A 93 -12.34 -1.91 10.84
C PRO A 93 -12.03 -1.77 12.35
N GLU A 94 -11.80 -2.88 13.03
CA GLU A 94 -11.72 -3.03 14.47
C GLU A 94 -10.28 -2.79 14.94
N LYS A 95 -9.91 -1.51 15.04
CA LYS A 95 -8.97 -1.01 16.07
C LYS A 95 -8.81 0.52 16.14
N ALA A 96 -9.74 1.29 15.59
CA ALA A 96 -9.83 2.73 15.84
C ALA A 96 -10.85 3.10 16.95
N ALA A 97 -11.70 2.16 17.40
CA ALA A 97 -12.78 2.45 18.34
C ALA A 97 -12.36 2.37 19.83
N THR A 98 -11.39 1.53 20.20
CA THR A 98 -11.12 1.19 21.62
C THR A 98 -10.38 2.29 22.40
N MET A 99 -9.83 3.32 21.75
CA MET A 99 -9.15 4.42 22.46
C MET A 99 -10.10 5.56 22.89
N ARG A 100 -11.34 5.59 22.37
CA ARG A 100 -12.29 6.69 22.66
C ARG A 100 -13.05 6.55 23.97
N GLU A 101 -13.13 5.37 24.59
CA GLU A 101 -13.90 5.18 25.83
C GLU A 101 -13.13 5.54 27.11
N THR A 102 -11.79 5.56 27.11
CA THR A 102 -11.02 5.82 28.35
C THR A 102 -10.78 7.32 28.62
N GLY A 103 -11.17 8.22 27.71
CA GLY A 103 -10.93 9.67 27.86
C GLY A 103 -12.14 10.50 28.30
N GLY A 104 -13.31 9.87 28.49
CA GLY A 104 -14.60 10.55 28.66
C GLY A 104 -15.29 10.31 30.00
N SER A 105 -14.55 10.05 31.08
CA SER A 105 -15.13 9.96 32.42
C SER A 105 -14.21 10.60 33.47
N GLY A 106 -14.60 11.78 33.93
CA GLY A 106 -13.94 12.59 34.94
C GLY A 106 -13.99 14.04 34.50
N ARG A 107 -15.13 14.72 34.69
CA ARG A 107 -15.36 15.60 35.85
C ARG A 107 -14.22 16.58 36.06
#